data_AF-A0A183KK50-F1
#
_entry.id   AF-A0A183KK50-F1
#
_cell.length_a   1.000
_cell.length_b   1.000
_cell.length_c   1.000
_cell.angle_alpha   90.00
_cell.angle_beta   90.00
_cell.angle_gamma   90.00
#
_symmetry.space_group_name_H-M   'P 1'
#
loop_
_entity.id
_entity.type
_entity.pdbx_description
1 polymer ?
#
loop_
_entity_poly.entity_id
_entity_poly.type
_entity_poly.pdbx_seq_one_letter_code
_entity_poly.pdbx_strand_id
1 'polypeptide(L)'
;MPITNIHRRLGRWAEFFEGQFNLPAASATSIRLSCPPWPVTTDPPNEAGVSKTLQLLKRYKSPGPDDLPPALFKDGSDFLTKELTVFFSKVWELESVPTSWNESIVNPVFKKGSRRSFLQVTRDDDKNRIRKAYHEMARKHHPDRQKTSENKIKAEERFRLINTAYEILSDPEQRTEYDYMLDNPDQMYYHYYRYYRRRVSTKVDVRLVIISILLIISSIQVSFIITVVLEMCLRCDYYNYL
;
A
#
# COMPACT_ATOMS: atom_id res chain seq x y z
N MET A 1 16.12 31.20 -11.24
CA MET A 1 17.17 30.89 -10.23
C MET A 1 16.56 30.02 -9.13
N PRO A 2 17.22 28.95 -8.69
CA PRO A 2 16.73 28.12 -7.59
C PRO A 2 16.77 28.91 -6.29
N ILE A 3 15.68 28.84 -5.51
CA ILE A 3 15.60 29.47 -4.19
C ILE A 3 16.26 28.53 -3.19
N THR A 4 17.51 28.83 -2.81
CA THR A 4 18.29 28.01 -1.85
C THR A 4 17.90 28.27 -0.39
N ASN A 5 17.19 29.37 -0.11
CA ASN A 5 16.82 29.78 1.24
C ASN A 5 15.49 29.14 1.68
N ILE A 6 15.51 28.44 2.82
CA ILE A 6 14.37 27.67 3.34
C ILE A 6 13.17 28.55 3.72
N HIS A 7 13.39 29.74 4.28
CA HIS A 7 12.31 30.66 4.63
C HIS A 7 11.58 31.17 3.38
N ARG A 8 12.33 31.41 2.31
CA ARG A 8 11.76 31.83 1.02
C ARG A 8 11.02 30.71 0.30
N ARG A 9 11.38 29.44 0.55
CA ARG A 9 10.60 28.27 0.10
C ARG A 9 9.30 28.13 0.88
N LEU A 10 9.35 28.29 2.20
CA LEU A 10 8.16 28.22 3.05
C LEU A 10 7.18 29.36 2.78
N GLY A 11 7.68 30.58 2.54
CA GLY A 11 6.84 31.71 2.11
C GLY A 11 6.13 31.44 0.78
N ARG A 12 6.84 30.85 -0.19
CA ARG A 12 6.23 30.40 -1.47
C ARG A 12 5.19 29.30 -1.30
N TRP A 13 5.38 28.41 -0.33
CA TRP A 13 4.39 27.39 0.03
C TRP A 13 3.16 28.03 0.68
N ALA A 14 3.34 28.98 1.59
CA ALA A 14 2.25 29.72 2.21
C ALA A 14 1.43 30.51 1.17
N GLU A 15 2.10 31.25 0.26
CA GLU A 15 1.46 31.95 -0.87
C GLU A 15 0.68 30.98 -1.79
N PHE A 16 1.25 29.80 -2.07
CA PHE A 16 0.61 28.77 -2.90
C PHE A 16 -0.67 28.25 -2.25
N PHE A 17 -0.67 28.01 -0.94
CA PHE A 17 -1.83 27.49 -0.24
C PHE A 17 -2.88 28.56 0.07
N GLU A 18 -2.48 29.81 0.34
CA GLU A 18 -3.44 30.92 0.46
C GLU A 18 -4.28 31.08 -0.81
N GLY A 19 -3.68 30.95 -2.00
CA GLY A 19 -4.41 31.02 -3.26
C GLY A 19 -5.31 29.81 -3.58
N GLN A 20 -5.05 28.65 -2.96
CA GLN A 20 -5.85 27.43 -3.14
C GLN A 20 -7.05 27.38 -2.19
N PHE A 21 -6.89 27.91 -0.97
CA PHE A 21 -7.92 27.82 0.06
C PHE A 21 -8.71 29.13 0.27
N ASN A 22 -8.21 30.28 -0.20
CA ASN A 22 -8.91 31.57 -0.13
C ASN A 22 -9.45 32.03 -1.50
N LEU A 23 -10.15 31.15 -2.22
CA LEU A 23 -11.01 31.63 -3.32
C LEU A 23 -12.03 32.62 -2.73
N PRO A 24 -12.22 33.83 -3.31
CA PRO A 24 -13.35 34.66 -2.92
C PRO A 24 -14.60 33.82 -3.13
N ALA A 25 -15.53 33.81 -2.15
CA ALA A 25 -16.79 33.12 -2.27
C ALA A 25 -17.38 33.45 -3.64
N ALA A 26 -17.39 32.46 -4.54
CA ALA A 26 -17.80 32.68 -5.92
C ALA A 26 -19.15 33.40 -5.87
N SER A 27 -19.29 34.48 -6.63
CA SER A 27 -20.57 35.18 -6.79
C SER A 27 -21.60 34.11 -7.12
N ALA A 28 -22.50 33.87 -6.17
CA ALA A 28 -23.30 32.67 -6.05
C ALA A 28 -24.29 32.56 -7.20
N THR A 29 -23.82 32.24 -8.40
CA THR A 29 -24.62 31.57 -9.40
C THR A 29 -24.56 30.12 -9.01
N SER A 30 -25.42 29.74 -8.08
CA SER A 30 -25.62 28.36 -7.68
C SER A 30 -26.10 27.58 -8.91
N ILE A 31 -25.18 27.06 -9.70
CA ILE A 31 -25.47 25.88 -10.49
C ILE A 31 -25.65 24.80 -9.43
N ARG A 32 -26.90 24.62 -8.97
CA ARG A 32 -27.30 23.44 -8.22
C ARG A 32 -27.11 22.27 -9.18
N LEU A 33 -25.90 21.72 -9.20
CA LEU A 33 -25.73 20.31 -9.48
C LEU A 33 -26.61 19.62 -8.44
N SER A 34 -27.82 19.21 -8.84
CA SER A 34 -28.62 18.29 -8.06
C SER A 34 -27.89 16.95 -8.10
N CYS A 35 -26.75 16.84 -7.40
CA CYS A 35 -26.38 15.57 -6.82
C CYS A 35 -27.58 15.18 -5.97
N PRO A 36 -28.27 14.06 -6.28
CA PRO A 36 -29.21 13.53 -5.32
C PRO A 36 -28.45 13.41 -3.99
N PRO A 37 -29.05 13.81 -2.85
CA PRO A 37 -28.40 13.63 -1.57
C PRO A 37 -27.96 12.18 -1.51
N TRP A 38 -26.64 11.97 -1.35
CA TRP A 38 -26.13 10.63 -1.14
C TRP A 38 -26.99 10.04 -0.01
N PRO A 39 -27.56 8.83 -0.18
CA PRO A 39 -28.33 8.17 0.87
C PRO A 39 -27.34 7.64 1.91
N VAL A 40 -26.53 8.54 2.46
CA VAL A 40 -25.57 8.30 3.51
C VAL A 40 -26.29 8.75 4.75
N THR A 41 -26.77 7.78 5.51
CA THR A 41 -27.33 8.00 6.83
C THR A 41 -26.28 8.74 7.67
N THR A 42 -26.62 9.90 8.21
CA THR A 42 -25.76 10.70 9.10
C THR A 42 -25.93 10.32 10.57
N ASP A 43 -26.67 9.24 10.82
CA ASP A 43 -26.90 8.70 12.15
C ASP A 43 -25.71 7.83 12.57
N PRO A 44 -25.45 7.71 13.88
CA PRO A 44 -24.38 6.85 14.38
C PRO A 44 -24.56 5.40 13.90
N PRO A 45 -23.45 4.67 13.67
CA PRO A 45 -23.50 3.31 13.19
C PRO A 45 -24.25 2.40 14.17
N ASN A 46 -25.33 1.80 13.68
CA ASN A 46 -26.17 0.86 14.43
C ASN A 46 -25.83 -0.59 14.05
N GLU A 47 -25.94 -1.52 14.99
CA GLU A 47 -25.68 -2.95 14.82
C GLU A 47 -26.50 -3.55 13.66
N ALA A 48 -27.77 -3.14 13.53
CA ALA A 48 -28.62 -3.56 12.42
C ALA A 48 -28.11 -3.08 11.04
N GLY A 49 -27.50 -1.89 11.01
CA GLY A 49 -26.89 -1.33 9.81
C GLY A 49 -25.65 -2.10 9.40
N VAL A 50 -24.77 -2.39 10.37
CA VAL A 50 -23.55 -3.19 10.17
C VAL A 50 -23.88 -4.62 9.74
N SER A 51 -24.85 -5.27 10.38
CA SER A 51 -25.31 -6.61 10.00
C SER A 51 -25.82 -6.63 8.55
N LYS A 52 -26.62 -5.63 8.16
CA LYS A 52 -27.14 -5.53 6.80
C LYS A 52 -26.03 -5.35 5.76
N THR A 53 -25.02 -4.54 6.04
CA THR A 53 -23.87 -4.37 5.12
C THR A 53 -23.04 -5.65 5.02
N LEU A 54 -22.80 -6.35 6.13
CA LEU A 54 -22.11 -7.65 6.14
C LEU A 54 -22.86 -8.70 5.30
N GLN A 55 -24.18 -8.76 5.41
CA GLN A 55 -25.01 -9.68 4.62
C GLN A 55 -24.97 -9.36 3.12
N LEU A 56 -24.90 -8.06 2.76
CA LEU A 56 -24.82 -7.59 1.37
C LEU A 56 -23.47 -7.87 0.70
N LEU A 57 -22.42 -8.21 1.46
CA LEU A 57 -21.13 -8.59 0.89
C LEU A 57 -21.30 -9.77 -0.10
N LYS A 58 -20.45 -9.86 -1.11
CA LYS A 58 -20.49 -11.00 -2.05
C LYS A 58 -19.46 -12.03 -1.61
N ARG A 59 -19.89 -13.26 -1.33
CA ARG A 59 -19.05 -14.32 -0.74
C ARG A 59 -17.82 -14.67 -1.59
N TYR A 60 -17.97 -14.64 -2.92
CA TYR A 60 -16.95 -15.06 -3.89
C TYR A 60 -16.16 -13.88 -4.47
N LYS A 61 -16.00 -12.80 -3.71
CA LYS A 61 -15.14 -11.69 -4.10
C LYS A 61 -13.72 -11.93 -3.59
N SER A 62 -12.74 -11.50 -4.39
CA SER A 62 -11.34 -11.54 -4.01
C SER A 62 -11.13 -10.78 -2.70
N PRO A 63 -10.27 -11.29 -1.80
CA PRO A 63 -9.82 -10.54 -0.62
C PRO A 63 -9.26 -9.18 -1.03
N GLY A 64 -9.42 -8.19 -0.15
CA GLY A 64 -8.79 -6.89 -0.33
C GLY A 64 -7.27 -6.96 -0.07
N PRO A 65 -6.60 -5.79 -0.02
CA PRO A 65 -5.19 -5.70 0.38
C PRO A 65 -4.91 -6.25 1.79
N ASP A 66 -5.95 -6.42 2.59
CA ASP A 66 -5.97 -7.00 3.93
C ASP A 66 -5.95 -8.55 3.92
N ASP A 67 -6.08 -9.19 2.75
CA ASP A 67 -6.14 -10.65 2.57
C ASP A 67 -7.28 -11.35 3.35
N LEU A 68 -8.29 -10.58 3.76
CA LEU A 68 -9.48 -11.09 4.44
C LEU A 68 -10.60 -11.35 3.41
N PRO A 69 -11.02 -12.62 3.21
CA PRO A 69 -12.08 -12.92 2.27
C PRO A 69 -13.44 -12.43 2.82
N PRO A 70 -14.34 -11.91 1.98
CA PRO A 70 -15.69 -11.53 2.38
C PRO A 70 -16.51 -12.66 3.03
N ALA A 71 -16.14 -13.92 2.77
CA ALA A 71 -16.71 -15.08 3.45
C ALA A 71 -16.47 -15.06 4.96
N LEU A 72 -15.29 -14.62 5.41
CA LEU A 72 -14.94 -14.54 6.84
C LEU A 72 -15.91 -13.64 7.60
N PHE A 73 -16.26 -12.49 7.01
CA PHE A 73 -17.17 -11.53 7.62
C PHE A 73 -18.65 -11.96 7.58
N LYS A 74 -19.01 -12.88 6.67
CA LYS A 74 -20.35 -13.48 6.63
C LYS A 74 -20.50 -14.63 7.61
N ASP A 75 -19.43 -15.39 7.80
CA ASP A 75 -19.41 -16.57 8.67
C ASP A 75 -19.14 -16.16 10.12
N GLY A 76 -18.48 -15.01 10.31
CA GLY A 76 -18.46 -14.33 11.58
C GLY A 76 -19.86 -13.94 12.00
N SER A 77 -20.34 -14.60 13.04
CA SER A 77 -21.66 -14.44 13.61
C SER A 77 -21.87 -13.05 14.23
N ASP A 78 -22.95 -12.90 15.00
CA ASP A 78 -23.28 -11.71 15.80
C ASP A 78 -22.09 -11.15 16.59
N PHE A 79 -21.11 -11.98 16.95
CA PHE A 79 -19.86 -11.55 17.58
C PHE A 79 -19.10 -10.51 16.74
N LEU A 80 -18.82 -10.78 15.46
CA LEU A 80 -18.12 -9.82 14.60
C LEU A 80 -18.97 -8.56 14.37
N THR A 81 -20.28 -8.72 14.23
CA THR A 81 -21.20 -7.57 14.07
C THR A 81 -21.10 -6.62 15.26
N LYS A 82 -21.08 -7.16 16.49
CA LYS A 82 -20.95 -6.36 17.72
C LYS A 82 -19.60 -5.65 17.82
N GLU A 83 -18.50 -6.39 17.60
CA GLU A 83 -17.15 -5.82 17.66
C GLU A 83 -16.95 -4.73 16.60
N LEU A 84 -17.41 -4.95 15.37
CA LEU A 84 -17.36 -3.96 14.30
C LEU A 84 -18.23 -2.73 14.62
N THR A 85 -19.41 -2.93 15.21
CA THR A 85 -20.26 -1.81 15.63
C THR A 85 -19.58 -0.97 16.70
N VAL A 86 -18.99 -1.59 17.73
CA VAL A 86 -18.22 -0.89 18.76
C VAL A 86 -17.04 -0.13 18.14
N PHE A 87 -16.34 -0.74 17.20
CA PHE A 87 -15.24 -0.10 16.49
C PHE A 87 -15.72 1.13 15.68
N PHE A 88 -16.77 0.98 14.86
CA PHE A 88 -17.29 2.09 14.06
C PHE A 88 -17.87 3.21 14.92
N SER A 89 -18.51 2.90 16.06
CA SER A 89 -18.98 3.91 17.00
C SER A 89 -17.83 4.71 17.60
N LYS A 90 -16.72 4.06 17.95
CA LYS A 90 -15.50 4.76 18.41
C LYS A 90 -14.92 5.67 17.32
N VAL A 91 -14.87 5.21 16.08
CA VAL A 91 -14.41 6.03 14.94
C VAL A 91 -15.35 7.23 14.72
N TRP A 92 -16.66 7.02 14.87
CA TRP A 92 -17.68 8.06 14.76
C TRP A 92 -17.52 9.13 15.85
N GLU A 93 -17.32 8.73 17.10
CA GLU A 93 -17.15 9.65 18.24
C GLU A 93 -15.81 10.39 18.22
N LEU A 94 -14.73 9.73 17.83
CA LEU A 94 -13.38 10.30 17.82
C LEU A 94 -13.07 11.10 16.55
N GLU A 95 -13.99 11.11 15.58
CA GLU A 95 -13.85 11.72 14.24
C GLU A 95 -12.49 11.43 13.57
N SER A 96 -11.86 10.30 13.93
CA SER A 96 -10.52 9.93 13.50
C SER A 96 -10.46 8.46 13.15
N VAL A 97 -9.92 8.19 11.98
CA VAL A 97 -9.60 6.83 11.52
C VAL A 97 -8.14 6.52 11.85
N PRO A 98 -7.77 5.25 12.10
CA PRO A 98 -6.37 4.86 12.25
C PRO A 98 -5.56 5.36 11.05
N THR A 99 -4.38 5.93 11.31
CA THR A 99 -3.51 6.45 10.23
C THR A 99 -3.11 5.38 9.22
N SER A 100 -3.04 4.12 9.63
CA SER A 100 -2.81 2.96 8.75
C SER A 100 -3.91 2.75 7.71
N TRP A 101 -5.14 3.24 7.93
CA TRP A 101 -6.22 3.15 6.94
C TRP A 101 -6.07 4.18 5.82
N ASN A 102 -5.27 5.22 6.03
CA ASN A 102 -4.87 6.15 4.97
C ASN A 102 -3.74 5.58 4.09
N GLU A 103 -3.13 4.45 4.49
CA GLU A 103 -2.10 3.77 3.72
C GLU A 103 -2.76 2.80 2.73
N SER A 104 -3.00 3.28 1.51
CA SER A 104 -3.41 2.39 0.41
C SER A 104 -2.18 1.79 -0.27
N ILE A 105 -2.14 0.46 -0.40
CA ILE A 105 -1.22 -0.20 -1.33
C ILE A 105 -1.77 0.04 -2.73
N VAL A 106 -1.32 1.13 -3.36
CA VAL A 106 -1.60 1.40 -4.78
C VAL A 106 -0.81 0.40 -5.60
N ASN A 107 -1.45 -0.71 -5.96
CA ASN A 107 -0.91 -1.65 -6.92
C ASN A 107 -1.23 -1.15 -8.32
N PRO A 108 -0.23 -0.74 -9.12
CA PRO A 108 -0.47 -0.37 -10.50
C PRO A 108 -0.89 -1.62 -11.28
N VAL A 109 -2.20 -1.78 -11.47
CA VAL A 109 -2.78 -2.73 -12.43
C VAL A 109 -2.51 -2.15 -13.82
N PHE A 110 -1.48 -2.65 -14.50
CA PHE A 110 -1.08 -2.17 -15.82
C PHE A 110 -2.09 -2.59 -16.88
N LYS A 111 -3.24 -1.90 -16.96
CA LYS A 111 -4.19 -2.06 -18.07
C LYS A 111 -3.56 -1.54 -19.36
N LYS A 112 -3.44 -2.45 -20.33
CA LYS A 112 -3.27 -2.23 -21.78
C LYS A 112 -2.38 -1.03 -22.15
N GLY A 113 -1.09 -1.21 -21.92
CA GLY A 113 0.00 -0.37 -22.41
C GLY A 113 1.31 -1.02 -22.03
N SER A 114 1.92 -1.79 -22.95
CA SER A 114 3.19 -2.46 -22.66
C SER A 114 4.22 -1.42 -22.24
N ARG A 115 5.01 -1.64 -21.18
CA ARG A 115 6.06 -0.71 -20.71
C ARG A 115 7.01 -0.29 -21.84
N ARG A 116 7.15 -1.19 -22.81
CA ARG A 116 7.86 -0.98 -24.06
C ARG A 116 7.35 0.20 -24.89
N SER A 117 6.05 0.50 -24.86
CA SER A 117 5.46 1.62 -25.60
C SER A 117 5.93 2.98 -25.06
N PHE A 118 6.23 3.09 -23.76
CA PHE A 118 6.78 4.33 -23.18
C PHE A 118 8.20 4.62 -23.66
N LEU A 119 8.96 3.57 -24.00
CA LEU A 119 10.31 3.68 -24.57
C LEU A 119 10.33 3.51 -26.09
N GLN A 120 9.20 3.21 -26.73
CA GLN A 120 9.10 2.90 -28.16
C GLN A 120 10.06 1.77 -28.60
N VAL A 121 10.19 0.74 -27.75
CA VAL A 121 11.04 -0.44 -27.98
C VAL A 121 10.21 -1.69 -28.26
N THR A 122 10.83 -2.71 -28.84
CA THR A 122 10.23 -4.02 -29.13
C THR A 122 10.68 -5.09 -28.13
N ARG A 123 10.15 -6.33 -28.26
CA ARG A 123 10.53 -7.46 -27.40
C ARG A 123 11.96 -7.93 -27.65
N ASP A 124 12.49 -7.71 -28.85
CA ASP A 124 13.80 -8.20 -29.28
C ASP A 124 14.91 -7.15 -29.17
N ASP A 125 14.58 -5.93 -28.71
CA ASP A 125 15.56 -4.85 -28.62
C ASP A 125 16.63 -5.09 -27.57
N ASP A 126 17.89 -4.89 -27.93
CA ASP A 126 19.01 -5.04 -27.00
C ASP A 126 19.01 -3.99 -25.88
N LYS A 127 19.71 -4.30 -24.78
CA LYS A 127 19.89 -3.40 -23.64
C LYS A 127 20.42 -2.02 -24.04
N ASN A 128 21.31 -1.96 -25.04
CA ASN A 128 21.84 -0.70 -25.57
C ASN A 128 20.77 0.15 -26.26
N ARG A 129 19.87 -0.49 -27.03
CA ARG A 129 18.75 0.19 -27.68
C ARG A 129 17.76 0.72 -26.63
N ILE A 130 17.45 -0.07 -25.61
CA ILE A 130 16.59 0.34 -24.48
C ILE A 130 17.18 1.55 -23.75
N ARG A 131 18.48 1.53 -23.46
CA ARG A 131 19.17 2.65 -22.81
C ARG A 131 19.13 3.92 -23.67
N LYS A 132 19.38 3.80 -24.97
CA LYS A 132 19.33 4.93 -25.90
C LYS A 132 17.91 5.53 -25.97
N ALA A 133 16.91 4.68 -26.08
CA ALA A 133 15.50 5.08 -26.13
C ALA A 133 15.05 5.77 -24.83
N TYR A 134 15.51 5.28 -23.67
CA TYR A 134 15.30 5.95 -22.39
C TYR A 134 15.84 7.39 -22.39
N HIS A 135 17.10 7.59 -22.78
CA HIS A 135 17.69 8.93 -22.81
C HIS A 135 17.00 9.88 -23.81
N GLU A 136 16.47 9.36 -24.90
CA GLU A 136 15.67 10.15 -25.86
C GLU A 136 14.33 10.57 -25.28
N MET A 137 13.58 9.63 -24.71
CA MET A 137 12.26 9.89 -24.12
C MET A 137 12.36 10.74 -22.86
N ALA A 138 13.36 10.50 -22.00
CA ALA A 138 13.67 11.32 -20.84
C ALA A 138 13.97 12.77 -21.23
N ARG A 139 14.77 13.00 -22.28
CA ARG A 139 15.04 14.35 -22.80
C ARG A 139 13.80 15.01 -23.38
N LYS A 140 12.87 14.27 -23.98
CA LYS A 140 11.63 14.82 -24.56
C LYS A 140 10.61 15.20 -23.49
N HIS A 141 10.47 14.37 -22.46
CA HIS A 141 9.46 14.51 -21.41
C HIS A 141 10.00 15.05 -20.08
N HIS A 142 11.19 15.65 -20.06
CA HIS A 142 11.73 16.27 -18.86
C HIS A 142 10.88 17.49 -18.44
N PRO A 143 10.46 17.62 -17.16
CA PRO A 143 9.60 18.71 -16.72
C PRO A 143 10.23 20.09 -16.92
N ASP A 144 11.55 20.23 -16.76
CA ASP A 144 12.26 21.51 -16.96
C ASP A 144 12.21 22.04 -18.40
N ARG A 145 11.91 21.19 -19.38
CA ARG A 145 11.82 21.60 -20.79
C ARG A 145 10.44 22.10 -21.18
N GLN A 146 9.45 21.94 -20.30
CA GLN A 146 8.09 22.37 -20.55
C GLN A 146 7.88 23.81 -20.08
N LYS A 147 7.20 24.61 -20.90
CA LYS A 147 6.98 26.04 -20.64
C LYS A 147 5.79 26.27 -19.71
N THR A 148 4.66 25.60 -19.99
CA THR A 148 3.39 25.78 -19.27
C THR A 148 3.28 24.86 -18.05
N SER A 149 2.66 25.34 -16.97
CA SER A 149 2.42 24.55 -15.74
C SER A 149 1.69 23.23 -16.02
N GLU A 150 0.63 23.26 -16.84
CA GLU A 150 -0.12 22.05 -17.20
C GLU A 150 0.72 21.04 -17.98
N ASN A 151 1.58 21.51 -18.89
CA ASN A 151 2.50 20.64 -19.64
C ASN A 151 3.60 20.07 -18.75
N LYS A 152 4.02 20.79 -17.70
CA LYS A 152 4.95 20.27 -16.70
C LYS A 152 4.34 19.09 -15.94
N ILE A 153 3.09 19.21 -15.50
CA ILE A 153 2.37 18.13 -14.80
C ILE A 153 2.26 16.90 -15.71
N LYS A 154 1.82 17.07 -16.97
CA LYS A 154 1.73 15.97 -17.95
C LYS A 154 3.09 15.34 -18.28
N ALA A 155 4.14 16.16 -18.35
CA ALA A 155 5.49 15.68 -18.60
C ALA A 155 6.05 14.92 -17.40
N GLU A 156 5.78 15.38 -16.18
CA GLU A 156 6.18 14.70 -14.95
C GLU A 156 5.52 13.30 -14.85
N GLU A 157 4.22 13.21 -15.13
CA GLU A 157 3.51 11.92 -15.18
C GLU A 157 4.13 10.98 -16.22
N ARG A 158 4.36 11.48 -17.45
CA ARG A 158 5.03 10.72 -18.51
C ARG A 158 6.45 10.31 -18.11
N PHE A 159 7.19 11.17 -17.45
CA PHE A 159 8.56 10.92 -17.01
C PHE A 159 8.62 9.82 -15.95
N ARG A 160 7.67 9.80 -14.99
CA ARG A 160 7.54 8.69 -14.03
C ARG A 160 7.34 7.36 -14.75
N LEU A 161 6.42 7.31 -15.72
CA LEU A 161 6.15 6.10 -16.50
C LEU A 161 7.38 5.62 -17.31
N ILE A 162 8.13 6.56 -17.90
CA ILE A 162 9.38 6.28 -18.62
C ILE A 162 10.44 5.70 -17.68
N ASN A 163 10.61 6.26 -16.48
CA ASN A 163 11.55 5.74 -15.47
C ASN A 163 11.16 4.33 -15.03
N THR A 164 9.89 4.09 -14.67
CA THR A 164 9.41 2.76 -14.29
C THR A 164 9.56 1.73 -15.42
N ALA A 165 9.35 2.14 -16.67
CA ALA A 165 9.59 1.26 -17.82
C ALA A 165 11.07 0.90 -17.95
N TYR A 166 11.97 1.87 -17.78
CA TYR A 166 13.41 1.63 -17.87
C TYR A 166 13.94 0.78 -16.72
N GLU A 167 13.49 1.00 -15.48
CA GLU A 167 13.87 0.17 -14.33
C GLU A 167 13.64 -1.32 -14.59
N ILE A 168 12.48 -1.67 -15.14
CA ILE A 168 12.10 -3.06 -15.37
C ILE A 168 12.77 -3.63 -16.64
N LEU A 169 12.90 -2.83 -17.70
CA LEU A 169 13.43 -3.30 -18.99
C LEU A 169 14.96 -3.27 -19.07
N SER A 170 15.65 -2.52 -18.20
CA SER A 170 17.11 -2.41 -18.18
C SER A 170 17.81 -3.59 -17.51
N ASP A 171 17.11 -4.26 -16.58
CA ASP A 171 17.55 -5.46 -15.89
C ASP A 171 17.08 -6.72 -16.66
N PRO A 172 17.99 -7.61 -17.08
CA PRO A 172 17.63 -8.79 -17.85
C PRO A 172 16.67 -9.73 -17.09
N GLU A 173 16.83 -9.91 -15.77
CA GLU A 173 15.96 -10.79 -15.00
C GLU A 173 14.55 -10.22 -14.91
N GLN A 174 14.44 -8.92 -14.62
CA GLN A 174 13.16 -8.22 -14.54
C GLN A 174 12.45 -8.17 -15.90
N ARG A 175 13.22 -8.04 -16.99
CA ARG A 175 12.69 -8.10 -18.35
C ARG A 175 12.12 -9.49 -18.66
N THR A 176 12.85 -10.56 -18.34
CA THR A 176 12.36 -11.94 -18.54
C THR A 176 11.10 -12.21 -17.74
N GLU A 177 11.05 -11.75 -16.49
CA GLU A 177 9.87 -11.90 -15.64
C GLU A 177 8.68 -11.07 -16.13
N TYR A 178 8.95 -9.87 -16.62
CA TYR A 178 7.94 -9.05 -17.27
C TYR A 178 7.35 -9.75 -18.50
N ASP A 179 8.21 -10.37 -19.31
CA ASP A 179 7.78 -11.11 -20.50
C ASP A 179 6.97 -12.35 -20.13
N TYR A 180 7.42 -13.10 -19.13
CA TYR A 180 6.66 -14.23 -18.59
C TYR A 180 5.28 -13.80 -18.08
N MET A 181 5.18 -12.63 -17.44
CA MET A 181 3.92 -12.05 -16.97
C MET A 181 2.98 -11.66 -18.10
N LEU A 182 3.51 -11.13 -19.20
CA LEU A 182 2.71 -10.81 -20.39
C LEU A 182 2.21 -12.06 -21.11
N ASP A 183 3.05 -13.11 -21.18
CA ASP A 183 2.72 -14.35 -21.87
C ASP A 183 1.74 -15.25 -21.07
N ASN A 184 1.71 -15.12 -19.73
CA ASN A 184 0.90 -15.98 -18.83
C ASN A 184 -0.02 -15.15 -17.91
N PRO A 185 -0.98 -14.37 -18.43
CA PRO A 185 -1.77 -13.43 -17.62
C PRO A 185 -2.69 -14.09 -16.57
N ASP A 186 -2.97 -15.38 -16.71
CA ASP A 186 -3.78 -16.20 -15.80
C ASP A 186 -3.07 -16.51 -14.47
N GLN A 187 -1.74 -16.49 -14.44
CA GLN A 187 -0.94 -16.80 -13.24
C GLN A 187 -0.78 -15.60 -12.28
N MET A 188 -1.90 -14.93 -11.95
CA MET A 188 -1.89 -13.70 -11.16
C MET A 188 -1.12 -13.84 -9.83
N TYR A 189 -1.33 -14.93 -9.09
CA TYR A 189 -0.66 -15.19 -7.81
C TYR A 189 0.86 -15.33 -7.95
N TYR A 190 1.34 -15.97 -9.01
CA TYR A 190 2.77 -16.17 -9.24
C TYR A 190 3.48 -14.85 -9.55
N HIS A 191 2.88 -14.03 -10.42
CA HIS A 191 3.41 -12.71 -10.77
C HIS A 191 3.44 -11.78 -9.57
N TYR A 192 2.39 -11.83 -8.74
CA TYR A 192 2.33 -11.09 -7.48
C TYR A 192 3.47 -11.51 -6.55
N TYR A 193 3.61 -12.82 -6.28
CA TYR A 193 4.65 -13.35 -5.42
C TYR A 193 6.05 -12.91 -5.87
N ARG A 194 6.38 -13.02 -7.16
CA ARG A 194 7.70 -12.60 -7.65
C ARG A 194 7.91 -11.09 -7.56
N TYR A 195 6.91 -10.28 -7.89
CA TYR A 195 6.98 -8.83 -7.80
C TYR A 195 7.29 -8.37 -6.37
N TYR A 196 6.56 -8.89 -5.38
CA TYR A 196 6.77 -8.56 -3.97
C TYR A 196 8.09 -9.10 -3.47
N ARG A 197 8.41 -10.37 -3.75
CA ARG A 197 9.69 -10.96 -3.34
C ARG A 197 10.87 -10.08 -3.75
N ARG A 198 10.91 -9.52 -4.96
CA ARG A 198 12.03 -8.66 -5.37
C ARG A 198 12.12 -7.35 -4.57
N ARG A 199 10.99 -6.72 -4.22
CA ARG A 199 10.98 -5.44 -3.49
C ARG A 199 11.09 -5.58 -1.98
N VAL A 200 10.45 -6.60 -1.40
CA VAL A 200 10.32 -6.77 0.05
C VAL A 200 11.12 -7.93 0.60
N SER A 201 11.89 -8.67 -0.23
CA SER A 201 12.80 -9.70 0.30
C SER A 201 13.77 -9.04 1.26
N THR A 202 13.69 -9.48 2.51
CA THR A 202 14.68 -9.14 3.53
C THR A 202 16.05 -9.51 3.00
N LYS A 203 17.02 -8.61 3.14
CA LYS A 203 18.41 -8.90 2.76
C LYS A 203 19.05 -9.97 3.64
N VAL A 204 18.43 -10.28 4.78
CA VAL A 204 18.83 -11.35 5.68
C VAL A 204 18.14 -12.66 5.30
N ASP A 205 18.88 -13.77 5.39
CA ASP A 205 18.34 -15.11 5.16
C ASP A 205 17.35 -15.47 6.27
N VAL A 206 16.11 -15.77 5.88
CA VAL A 206 15.01 -16.12 6.79
C VAL A 206 15.38 -17.32 7.69
N ARG A 207 16.24 -18.22 7.21
CA ARG A 207 16.73 -19.36 7.99
C ARG A 207 17.49 -18.92 9.24
N LEU A 208 18.31 -17.87 9.14
CA LEU A 208 19.05 -17.34 10.28
C LEU A 208 18.11 -16.74 11.32
N VAL A 209 17.04 -16.08 10.88
CA VAL A 209 16.01 -15.53 11.75
C VAL A 209 15.22 -16.64 12.44
N ILE A 210 14.87 -17.70 11.72
CA ILE A 210 14.18 -18.86 12.31
C ILE A 210 15.08 -19.55 13.34
N ILE A 211 16.35 -19.79 13.01
CA ILE A 211 17.31 -20.42 13.92
C ILE A 211 17.48 -19.56 15.18
N SER A 212 17.63 -18.24 15.04
CA SER A 212 17.78 -17.36 16.20
C SER A 212 16.52 -17.37 17.09
N ILE A 213 15.33 -17.31 16.50
CA ILE A 213 14.07 -17.40 17.25
C ILE A 213 13.95 -18.75 17.97
N LEU A 214 14.27 -19.87 17.31
CA LEU A 214 14.22 -21.20 17.92
C LEU A 214 15.20 -21.35 19.08
N LEU A 215 16.42 -20.80 18.95
CA LEU A 215 17.40 -20.80 20.04
C LEU A 215 16.94 -19.96 21.23
N ILE A 216 16.31 -18.80 20.98
CA ILE A 216 15.76 -17.94 22.03
C ILE A 216 14.61 -18.66 22.75
N ILE A 217 13.67 -19.24 22.01
CA ILE A 217 12.54 -19.99 22.59
C ILE A 217 13.06 -21.18 23.41
N SER A 218 14.02 -21.94 22.86
CA SER A 218 14.63 -23.08 23.56
C SER A 218 15.32 -22.64 24.86
N SER A 219 16.04 -21.52 24.84
CA SER A 219 16.69 -20.97 26.04
C SER A 219 15.67 -20.56 27.10
N ILE A 220 14.56 -19.93 26.70
CA ILE A 220 13.47 -19.54 27.60
C ILE A 220 12.81 -20.78 28.22
N GLN A 221 12.52 -21.80 27.40
CA GLN A 221 11.93 -23.06 27.87
C GLN A 221 12.83 -23.77 28.89
N VAL A 222 14.12 -23.88 28.59
CA VAL A 222 15.09 -24.52 29.48
C VAL A 222 15.22 -23.73 30.79
N SER A 223 15.30 -22.40 30.72
CA SER A 223 15.34 -21.56 31.92
C SER A 223 14.08 -21.71 32.77
N PHE A 224 12.90 -21.76 32.16
CA PHE A 224 11.64 -21.94 32.88
C PHE A 224 11.57 -23.30 33.59
N ILE A 225 11.96 -24.37 32.89
CA ILE A 225 11.99 -25.73 33.46
C ILE A 225 12.97 -25.79 34.63
N ILE A 226 14.17 -25.22 34.49
CA ILE A 226 15.18 -25.19 35.56
C ILE A 226 14.63 -24.48 36.80
N THR A 227 14.01 -23.30 36.63
CA THR A 227 13.43 -22.55 37.76
C THR A 227 12.35 -23.35 38.47
N VAL A 228 11.42 -23.99 37.73
CA VAL A 228 10.36 -24.82 38.33
C VAL A 228 10.93 -26.03 39.07
N VAL A 229 11.92 -26.71 38.50
CA VAL A 229 12.56 -27.87 39.15
C VAL A 229 13.31 -27.45 40.41
N LEU A 230 14.03 -26.32 40.39
CA LEU A 230 14.69 -25.77 41.57
C LEU A 230 13.69 -25.41 42.68
N GLU A 231 12.58 -24.75 42.34
CA GLU A 231 11.51 -24.47 43.31
C GLU A 231 10.90 -25.74 43.89
N MET A 232 10.69 -26.78 43.08
CA MET A 232 10.18 -28.07 43.56
C MET A 232 11.18 -28.76 44.49
N CYS A 233 12.47 -28.78 44.15
CA CYS A 233 13.52 -29.34 45.01
C CYS A 233 13.63 -28.59 46.34
N LEU A 234 13.67 -27.25 46.31
CA LEU A 234 13.72 -26.43 47.53
C LEU A 234 12.50 -26.64 48.43
N ARG A 235 11.31 -26.80 47.83
CA ARG A 235 10.08 -27.10 48.58
C ARG A 235 10.08 -28.53 49.14
N CYS A 236 10.73 -29.49 48.48
CA CYS A 236 10.86 -30.86 48.95
C CYS A 236 11.85 -30.98 50.12
N ASP A 237 13.00 -30.30 50.05
CA ASP A 237 13.97 -30.24 51.14
C ASP A 237 13.40 -29.54 52.39
N TYR A 238 12.56 -28.52 52.21
CA TYR A 238 11.83 -27.87 53.31
C TYR A 238 10.84 -28.82 54.02
N TYR A 239 10.17 -29.70 53.27
CA TYR A 239 9.21 -30.66 53.84
C TYR A 239 9.88 -31.87 54.51
N ASN A 240 11.11 -32.23 54.14
CA ASN A 240 11.88 -33.29 54.80
C ASN A 240 12.54 -32.85 56.12
N TYR A 241 12.55 -31.54 56.42
CA TYR A 241 13.11 -30.97 57.65
C TYR A 241 12.05 -30.64 58.74
N LEU A 242 10.76 -30.84 58.45
CA LEU A 242 9.62 -30.73 59.37
C LEU A 242 9.15 -32.13 59.81
#